data_AF-A0A238WX35-F1
#
_entry.id   AF-A0A238WX35-F1
#
_cell.length_a   1.000
_cell.length_b   1.000
_cell.length_c   1.000
_cell.angle_alpha   90.00
_cell.angle_beta   90.00
_cell.angle_gamma   90.00
#
_symmetry.space_group_name_H-M   'P 1'
#
loop_
_entity.id
_entity.type
_entity.pdbx_description
1 polymer ?
#
loop_
_entity_poly.entity_id
_entity_poly.type
_entity_poly.pdbx_seq_one_letter_code
_entity_poly.pdbx_strand_id
1 'polypeptide(L)'
;MKKQLVYILFFIGLIGFAQEGKVSIATDTTNIRIGEQIQYKISVKETTNVIFPELKLDSLGKVEVVEALPIDTLKNILEKRYLLTSFDSGQYIIPQQQVRINNKLFLTDSLLVNVSTVKVDTTQQKMFEIKSIQREPKTFEDYKHLWWWAIPILILFAILLYFIFRKKKEKEVVKVYVAPIQEAMQRLKELDEKQLLQQNKIKIYYSELTDIVRTYIEKDIKIPALESTTNELVETIIDFNESSNLGISKETIKQLKHVLQSADLVKFAKSKPIIEEIRSDRNIVEEILKNTQDAVHKREEKIGEKVIEEAIFIEKPVKRNNYFKKKLVIILALIVIGLSLMGYFGYQFIKNNVLGKTTTEMMEEQWYKATYGFPEITIETPEILTVQSVQLPENGVSTVGDFSIYTYGSPISNFYIAVSTTNFITELDGMDLDTGLNGALNGMESQMNTRFTNIKKENIKINGVKGKKASIEYKRTNESTQLKEDYKLTMLFFADKKGMRQVYVSSLWSDDSAESVVNRIIKSVSLKP
;
A
#
# COMPACT_ATOMS: atom_id res chain seq x y z
N MET A 1 -73.33 46.24 -73.75
CA MET A 1 -72.23 45.23 -73.84
C MET A 1 -71.23 45.48 -74.98
N LYS A 2 -71.57 46.17 -76.10
CA LYS A 2 -70.61 46.44 -77.19
C LYS A 2 -69.45 47.40 -76.84
N LYS A 3 -69.65 48.37 -75.93
CA LYS A 3 -68.62 49.34 -75.55
C LYS A 3 -67.51 48.75 -74.64
N GLN A 4 -67.84 47.75 -73.82
CA GLN A 4 -66.86 47.09 -72.94
C GLN A 4 -65.88 46.17 -73.69
N LEU A 5 -66.31 45.60 -74.82
CA LEU A 5 -65.47 44.74 -75.66
C LEU A 5 -64.35 45.52 -76.38
N VAL A 6 -64.59 46.81 -76.69
CA VAL A 6 -63.59 47.70 -77.30
C VAL A 6 -62.47 48.04 -76.30
N TYR A 7 -62.80 48.23 -75.02
CA TYR A 7 -61.79 48.47 -73.98
C TYR A 7 -60.94 47.24 -73.68
N ILE A 8 -61.49 46.03 -73.80
CA ILE A 8 -60.74 44.77 -73.66
C ILE A 8 -59.79 44.55 -74.85
N LEU A 9 -60.22 44.90 -76.07
CA LEU A 9 -59.38 44.82 -77.27
C LEU A 9 -58.21 45.83 -77.22
N PHE A 10 -58.42 47.00 -76.62
CA PHE A 10 -57.36 48.01 -76.43
C PHE A 10 -56.33 47.61 -75.35
N PHE A 11 -56.72 46.77 -74.38
CA PHE A 11 -55.83 46.27 -73.33
C PHE A 11 -54.95 45.09 -73.79
N ILE A 12 -55.39 44.32 -74.79
CA ILE A 12 -54.61 43.20 -75.37
C ILE A 12 -53.46 43.70 -76.26
N GLY A 13 -53.54 44.93 -76.78
CA GLY A 13 -52.47 45.57 -77.57
C GLY A 13 -51.25 46.04 -76.77
N LEU A 14 -51.26 45.94 -75.43
CA LEU A 14 -50.17 46.36 -74.54
C LEU A 14 -49.29 45.20 -74.05
N ILE A 15 -49.34 44.04 -74.73
CA ILE A 15 -48.34 42.98 -74.51
C ILE A 15 -47.06 43.44 -75.22
N GLY A 16 -46.31 44.31 -74.56
CA GLY A 16 -44.95 44.65 -74.95
C GLY A 16 -44.09 43.40 -74.86
N PHE A 17 -43.55 42.95 -75.98
CA PHE A 17 -42.44 42.02 -75.99
C PHE A 17 -41.25 42.72 -75.29
N ALA A 18 -40.98 42.34 -74.05
CA ALA A 18 -39.74 42.72 -73.39
C ALA A 18 -38.59 42.19 -74.25
N GLN A 19 -37.77 43.08 -74.79
CA GLN A 19 -36.53 42.68 -75.46
C GLN A 19 -35.66 41.98 -74.42
N GLU A 20 -35.32 40.71 -74.64
CA GLU A 20 -34.30 40.04 -73.84
C GLU A 20 -33.03 40.90 -73.85
N GLY A 21 -32.59 41.33 -72.67
CA GLY A 21 -31.41 42.17 -72.52
C GLY A 21 -30.17 41.53 -73.16
N LYS A 22 -29.24 42.36 -73.62
CA LYS A 22 -27.95 41.88 -74.18
C LYS A 22 -27.13 41.08 -73.17
N VAL A 23 -27.39 41.27 -71.88
CA VAL A 23 -26.77 40.57 -70.74
C VAL A 23 -27.89 39.91 -69.94
N SER A 24 -27.68 38.67 -69.54
CA SER A 24 -28.60 37.91 -68.69
C SER A 24 -27.81 37.13 -67.64
N ILE A 25 -28.44 36.83 -66.51
CA ILE A 25 -27.85 36.01 -65.46
C ILE A 25 -28.69 34.76 -65.23
N ALA A 26 -28.04 33.67 -64.86
CA ALA A 26 -28.69 32.41 -64.50
C ALA A 26 -27.94 31.73 -63.36
N THR A 27 -28.68 31.00 -62.53
CA THR A 27 -28.09 30.11 -61.51
C THR A 27 -28.72 28.73 -61.58
N ASP A 28 -28.00 27.77 -61.03
CA ASP A 28 -28.49 26.41 -60.80
C ASP A 28 -29.50 26.35 -59.65
N THR A 29 -29.24 27.09 -58.56
CA THR A 29 -30.16 27.22 -57.43
C THR A 29 -30.06 28.61 -56.80
N THR A 30 -31.10 28.99 -56.06
CA THR A 30 -31.12 30.17 -55.18
C THR A 30 -31.19 29.79 -53.70
N ASN A 31 -31.29 28.49 -53.40
CA ASN A 31 -31.28 27.95 -52.04
C ASN A 31 -30.11 26.97 -51.89
N ILE A 32 -29.23 27.25 -50.94
CA ILE A 32 -28.07 26.41 -50.60
C ILE A 32 -27.96 26.20 -49.11
N ARG A 33 -27.20 25.19 -48.71
CA ARG A 33 -26.74 25.04 -47.32
C ARG A 33 -25.41 25.76 -47.10
N ILE A 34 -25.08 26.05 -45.85
CA ILE A 34 -23.76 26.59 -45.48
C ILE A 34 -22.65 25.73 -46.10
N GLY A 35 -21.74 26.37 -46.84
CA GLY A 35 -20.61 25.73 -47.53
C GLY A 35 -20.94 25.01 -48.85
N GLU A 36 -22.21 24.96 -49.27
CA GLU A 36 -22.57 24.51 -50.61
C GLU A 36 -22.25 25.62 -51.64
N GLN A 37 -21.97 25.22 -52.88
CA GLN A 37 -21.59 26.14 -53.96
C GLN A 37 -22.76 26.35 -54.92
N ILE A 38 -22.94 27.58 -55.40
CA ILE A 38 -23.83 27.92 -56.51
C ILE A 38 -23.03 28.27 -57.74
N GLN A 39 -23.58 27.93 -58.91
CA GLN A 39 -23.01 28.30 -60.19
C GLN A 39 -23.70 29.56 -60.71
N TYR A 40 -23.08 30.72 -60.51
CA TYR A 40 -23.53 32.00 -61.03
C TYR A 40 -23.03 32.21 -62.46
N LYS A 41 -23.94 32.31 -63.42
CA LYS A 41 -23.63 32.42 -64.85
C LYS A 41 -24.05 33.79 -65.39
N ILE A 42 -23.14 34.47 -66.07
CA ILE A 42 -23.42 35.68 -66.86
C ILE A 42 -23.35 35.30 -68.34
N SER A 43 -24.44 35.52 -69.08
CA SER A 43 -24.54 35.23 -70.51
C SER A 43 -24.74 36.51 -71.31
N VAL A 44 -23.91 36.72 -72.34
CA VAL A 44 -23.87 37.93 -73.17
C VAL A 44 -24.11 37.56 -74.63
N LYS A 45 -25.13 38.13 -75.26
CA LYS A 45 -25.49 37.89 -76.68
C LYS A 45 -24.67 38.76 -77.64
N GLU A 46 -23.36 38.73 -77.50
CA GLU A 46 -22.38 39.43 -78.33
C GLU A 46 -21.03 38.72 -78.20
N THR A 47 -20.28 38.61 -79.30
CA THR A 47 -18.99 37.89 -79.31
C THR A 47 -17.78 38.81 -79.45
N THR A 48 -17.99 40.10 -79.72
CA THR A 48 -16.92 41.08 -79.96
C THR A 48 -16.77 42.06 -78.79
N ASN A 49 -15.53 42.29 -78.34
CA ASN A 49 -15.16 43.27 -77.30
C ASN A 49 -16.03 43.22 -76.02
N VAL A 50 -16.22 42.02 -75.47
CA VAL A 50 -16.93 41.80 -74.19
C VAL A 50 -15.92 41.65 -73.06
N ILE A 51 -16.09 42.44 -72.00
CA ILE A 51 -15.32 42.31 -70.76
C ILE A 51 -16.29 41.98 -69.62
N PHE A 52 -16.08 40.83 -69.00
CA PHE A 52 -16.83 40.37 -67.83
C PHE A 52 -16.29 41.00 -66.53
N PRO A 53 -17.14 41.16 -65.51
CA PRO A 53 -16.74 41.71 -64.21
C PRO A 53 -15.78 40.76 -63.47
N GLU A 54 -14.78 41.34 -62.80
CA GLU A 54 -14.04 40.62 -61.77
C GLU A 54 -14.82 40.71 -60.45
N LEU A 55 -15.44 39.61 -60.05
CA LEU A 55 -16.11 39.51 -58.75
C LEU A 55 -15.01 39.44 -57.67
N LYS A 56 -14.80 40.54 -56.94
CA LYS A 56 -13.87 40.59 -55.81
C LYS A 56 -14.60 40.19 -54.53
N LEU A 57 -13.94 39.41 -53.66
CA LEU A 57 -14.56 38.84 -52.45
C LEU A 57 -15.22 39.90 -51.55
N ASP A 58 -14.69 41.12 -51.51
CA ASP A 58 -15.19 42.17 -50.61
C ASP A 58 -16.51 42.82 -51.07
N SER A 59 -16.88 42.72 -52.36
CA SER A 59 -18.05 43.43 -52.90
C SER A 59 -19.37 42.65 -52.84
N LEU A 60 -19.31 41.36 -52.48
CA LEU A 60 -20.46 40.44 -52.43
C LEU A 60 -20.99 40.23 -50.99
N GLY A 61 -20.39 40.88 -49.99
CA GLY A 61 -20.77 40.74 -48.59
C GLY A 61 -20.33 39.39 -48.02
N LYS A 62 -21.29 38.60 -47.49
CA LYS A 62 -21.04 37.27 -46.89
C LYS A 62 -21.07 36.11 -47.91
N VAL A 63 -21.09 36.44 -49.21
CA VAL A 63 -21.00 35.48 -50.32
C VAL A 63 -19.63 35.64 -50.96
N GLU A 64 -18.90 34.55 -51.10
CA GLU A 64 -17.52 34.54 -51.57
C GLU A 64 -17.41 33.85 -52.93
N VAL A 65 -16.47 34.31 -53.76
CA VAL A 65 -16.15 33.67 -55.05
C VAL A 65 -15.10 32.61 -54.81
N VAL A 66 -15.49 31.34 -54.98
CA VAL A 66 -14.57 30.20 -54.88
C VAL A 66 -13.69 30.11 -56.12
N GLU A 67 -14.30 30.23 -57.30
CA GLU A 67 -13.59 30.08 -58.56
C GLU A 67 -14.29 30.84 -59.70
N ALA A 68 -13.51 31.44 -60.60
CA ALA A 68 -14.00 32.05 -61.83
C ALA A 68 -13.59 31.21 -63.05
N LEU A 69 -14.51 30.36 -63.53
CA LEU A 69 -14.28 29.43 -64.63
C LEU A 69 -13.99 30.17 -65.96
N PRO A 70 -13.24 29.59 -66.91
CA PRO A 70 -12.93 30.23 -68.19
C PRO A 70 -14.19 30.61 -68.99
N ILE A 71 -14.06 31.60 -69.88
CA ILE A 71 -15.15 32.06 -70.75
C ILE A 71 -15.44 30.96 -71.77
N ASP A 72 -16.72 30.62 -71.94
CA ASP A 72 -17.22 29.65 -72.92
C ASP A 72 -18.06 30.35 -74.00
N THR A 73 -18.12 29.79 -75.20
CA THR A 73 -18.87 30.36 -76.34
C THR A 73 -19.87 29.36 -76.88
N LEU A 74 -21.16 29.69 -76.80
CA LEU A 74 -22.24 28.84 -77.30
C LEU A 74 -23.15 29.62 -78.24
N LYS A 75 -23.17 29.24 -79.52
CA LYS A 75 -24.10 29.79 -80.56
C LYS A 75 -24.22 31.33 -80.52
N ASN A 76 -23.09 32.05 -80.60
CA ASN A 76 -22.99 33.51 -80.54
C ASN A 76 -23.33 34.15 -79.17
N ILE A 77 -23.26 33.38 -78.09
CA ILE A 77 -23.39 33.86 -76.71
C ILE A 77 -22.09 33.54 -75.98
N LEU A 78 -21.50 34.55 -75.33
CA LEU A 78 -20.39 34.36 -74.39
C LEU A 78 -20.94 34.09 -73.00
N GLU A 79 -20.48 33.03 -72.36
CA GLU A 79 -20.83 32.66 -70.99
C GLU A 79 -19.61 32.73 -70.08
N LYS A 80 -19.77 33.36 -68.92
CA LYS A 80 -18.78 33.32 -67.83
C LYS A 80 -19.46 32.77 -66.58
N ARG A 81 -18.84 31.79 -65.95
CA ARG A 81 -19.36 31.10 -64.77
C ARG A 81 -18.48 31.38 -63.56
N TYR A 82 -19.12 31.61 -62.42
CA TYR A 82 -18.49 31.84 -61.13
C TYR A 82 -19.09 30.86 -60.12
N LEU A 83 -18.24 30.18 -59.37
CA LEU A 83 -18.66 29.37 -58.23
C LEU A 83 -18.69 30.28 -57.00
N LEU A 84 -19.87 30.45 -56.41
CA LEU A 84 -20.05 31.27 -55.21
C LEU A 84 -20.43 30.37 -54.02
N THR A 85 -20.03 30.72 -52.81
CA THR A 85 -20.43 30.02 -51.58
C THR A 85 -20.64 30.99 -50.42
N SER A 86 -21.19 30.51 -49.31
CA SER A 86 -21.32 31.29 -48.08
C SER A 86 -21.17 30.38 -46.87
N PHE A 87 -20.44 30.87 -45.86
CA PHE A 87 -20.20 30.17 -44.59
C PHE A 87 -21.13 30.61 -43.45
N ASP A 88 -22.10 31.48 -43.73
CA ASP A 88 -23.03 32.00 -42.73
C ASP A 88 -24.48 31.87 -43.21
N SER A 89 -25.39 31.47 -42.32
CA SER A 89 -26.81 31.34 -42.67
C SER A 89 -27.48 32.70 -42.81
N GLY A 90 -28.36 32.83 -43.80
CA GLY A 90 -29.09 34.08 -44.03
C GLY A 90 -29.53 34.26 -45.47
N GLN A 91 -30.12 35.40 -45.75
CA GLN A 91 -30.50 35.81 -47.10
C GLN A 91 -29.54 36.90 -47.57
N TYR A 92 -28.86 36.65 -48.68
CA TYR A 92 -27.86 37.55 -49.24
C TYR A 92 -28.22 37.97 -50.65
N ILE A 93 -28.03 39.25 -50.96
CA ILE A 93 -28.25 39.79 -52.30
C ILE A 93 -26.90 39.95 -52.97
N ILE A 94 -26.70 39.24 -54.08
CA ILE A 94 -25.60 39.49 -55.01
C ILE A 94 -25.97 40.76 -55.80
N PRO A 95 -25.17 41.85 -55.67
CA PRO A 95 -25.48 43.12 -56.32
C PRO A 95 -25.34 43.02 -57.83
N GLN A 96 -25.90 44.01 -58.53
CA GLN A 96 -25.79 44.12 -59.99
C GLN A 96 -24.32 44.27 -60.42
N GLN A 97 -23.93 43.51 -61.45
CA GLN A 97 -22.57 43.46 -61.95
C GLN A 97 -22.44 44.21 -63.27
N GLN A 98 -21.26 44.77 -63.50
CA GLN A 98 -20.96 45.60 -64.66
C GLN A 98 -20.29 44.78 -65.77
N VAL A 99 -20.95 44.67 -66.92
CA VAL A 99 -20.41 44.03 -68.14
C VAL A 99 -20.18 45.09 -69.20
N ARG A 100 -18.98 45.14 -69.79
CA ARG A 100 -18.64 46.13 -70.83
C ARG A 100 -18.69 45.46 -72.20
N ILE A 101 -19.54 45.96 -73.09
CA ILE A 101 -19.72 45.45 -74.46
C ILE A 101 -19.50 46.59 -75.43
N ASN A 102 -18.52 46.49 -76.34
CA ASN A 102 -18.26 47.52 -77.37
C ASN A 102 -18.17 48.94 -76.77
N ASN A 103 -17.41 49.11 -75.69
CA ASN A 103 -17.25 50.37 -74.94
C ASN A 103 -18.53 50.93 -74.26
N LYS A 104 -19.64 50.19 -74.22
CA LYS A 104 -20.85 50.54 -73.47
C LYS A 104 -20.99 49.66 -72.22
N LEU A 105 -21.47 50.24 -71.13
CA LEU A 105 -21.69 49.57 -69.86
C LEU A 105 -23.11 48.98 -69.82
N PHE A 106 -23.22 47.71 -69.45
CA PHE A 106 -24.48 47.01 -69.20
C PHE A 106 -24.46 46.46 -67.77
N LEU A 107 -25.58 46.56 -67.07
CA LEU A 107 -25.74 46.02 -65.72
C LEU A 107 -26.49 44.71 -65.76
N THR A 108 -26.10 43.75 -64.91
CA THR A 108 -26.89 42.54 -64.65
C THR A 108 -28.01 42.83 -63.67
N ASP A 109 -28.96 41.89 -63.56
CA ASP A 109 -29.92 41.88 -62.46
C ASP A 109 -29.22 41.52 -61.13
N SER A 110 -29.83 41.91 -60.01
CA SER A 110 -29.43 41.45 -58.68
C SER A 110 -30.06 40.10 -58.37
N LEU A 111 -29.38 39.27 -57.58
CA LEU A 111 -29.81 37.91 -57.30
C LEU A 111 -29.88 37.66 -55.78
N LEU A 112 -31.03 37.20 -55.30
CA LEU A 112 -31.21 36.81 -53.90
C LEU A 112 -30.85 35.33 -53.71
N VAL A 113 -29.95 35.04 -52.78
CA VAL A 113 -29.50 33.70 -52.39
C VAL A 113 -29.86 33.45 -50.93
N ASN A 114 -30.43 32.29 -50.66
CA ASN A 114 -30.85 31.86 -49.33
C ASN A 114 -29.96 30.72 -48.83
N VAL A 115 -29.27 30.96 -47.71
CA VAL A 115 -28.29 30.04 -47.12
C VAL A 115 -28.89 29.45 -45.84
N SER A 116 -29.22 28.16 -45.90
CA SER A 116 -29.83 27.41 -44.80
C SER A 116 -28.78 26.67 -43.97
N THR A 117 -29.01 26.54 -42.66
CA THR A 117 -28.21 25.65 -41.82
C THR A 117 -28.58 24.19 -42.09
N VAL A 118 -27.63 23.28 -41.84
CA VAL A 118 -27.94 21.86 -41.76
C VAL A 118 -28.61 21.61 -40.41
N LYS A 119 -29.82 21.06 -40.39
CA LYS A 119 -30.46 20.63 -39.15
C LYS A 119 -29.67 19.47 -38.57
N VAL A 120 -28.90 19.74 -37.52
CA VAL A 120 -28.35 18.70 -36.66
C VAL A 120 -29.46 18.20 -35.75
N ASP A 121 -29.81 16.91 -35.85
CA ASP A 121 -30.78 16.26 -34.97
C ASP A 121 -30.14 16.05 -33.60
N THR A 122 -30.22 17.06 -32.75
CA THR A 122 -29.73 17.02 -31.37
C THR A 122 -30.62 16.17 -30.46
N THR A 123 -31.79 15.73 -30.93
CA THR A 123 -32.71 14.85 -30.20
C THR A 123 -32.31 13.37 -30.26
N GLN A 124 -31.58 12.95 -31.30
CA GLN A 124 -31.05 11.58 -31.39
C GLN A 124 -29.64 11.40 -30.79
N GLN A 125 -28.89 12.49 -30.61
CA GLN A 125 -27.52 12.42 -30.09
C GLN A 125 -27.52 12.65 -28.57
N LYS A 126 -27.43 11.55 -27.82
CA LYS A 126 -27.32 11.57 -26.36
C LYS A 126 -26.05 12.33 -25.96
N MET A 127 -26.17 13.36 -25.11
CA MET A 127 -25.00 14.02 -24.53
C MET A 127 -24.18 12.96 -23.78
N PHE A 128 -22.93 12.77 -24.18
CA PHE A 128 -22.00 11.91 -23.46
C PHE A 128 -21.57 12.59 -22.17
N GLU A 129 -21.43 11.81 -21.10
CA GLU A 129 -20.90 12.33 -19.84
C GLU A 129 -19.44 12.75 -19.99
N ILE A 130 -19.04 13.76 -19.23
CA ILE A 130 -17.64 14.21 -19.16
C ILE A 130 -16.83 13.04 -18.58
N LYS A 131 -15.91 12.50 -19.39
CA LYS A 131 -15.02 11.41 -18.98
C LYS A 131 -14.16 11.82 -17.79
N SER A 132 -13.88 10.88 -16.90
CA SER A 132 -13.01 11.08 -15.75
C SER A 132 -11.57 11.41 -16.17
N ILE A 133 -10.88 12.19 -15.33
CA ILE A 133 -9.43 12.38 -15.44
C ILE A 133 -8.78 11.08 -15.04
N GLN A 134 -8.20 10.36 -16.01
CA GLN A 134 -7.42 9.16 -15.75
C GLN A 134 -6.18 9.53 -14.95
N ARG A 135 -6.01 8.93 -13.77
CA ARG A 135 -4.75 9.04 -13.01
C ARG A 135 -3.71 8.16 -13.67
N GLU A 136 -2.49 8.66 -13.75
CA GLU A 136 -1.35 7.90 -14.26
C GLU A 136 -1.07 6.65 -13.39
N PRO A 137 -0.62 5.54 -14.00
CA PRO A 137 -0.24 4.35 -13.24
C PRO A 137 0.93 4.68 -12.31
N LYS A 138 0.85 4.21 -11.07
CA LYS A 138 1.89 4.44 -10.05
C LYS A 138 3.24 3.97 -10.56
N THR A 139 4.26 4.83 -10.46
CA THR A 139 5.62 4.56 -10.92
C THR A 139 6.54 4.24 -9.74
N PHE A 140 7.74 3.71 -10.02
CA PHE A 140 8.73 3.41 -8.97
C PHE A 140 9.10 4.63 -8.11
N GLU A 141 8.97 5.86 -8.63
CA GLU A 141 9.24 7.09 -7.88
C GLU A 141 8.22 7.35 -6.77
N ASP A 142 6.97 6.92 -6.93
CA ASP A 142 5.93 7.07 -5.90
C ASP A 142 6.26 6.29 -4.61
N TYR A 143 7.02 5.20 -4.76
CA TYR A 143 7.47 4.35 -3.66
C TYR A 143 8.81 4.77 -3.07
N LYS A 144 9.42 5.87 -3.53
CA LYS A 144 10.72 6.38 -3.04
C LYS A 144 10.73 6.61 -1.53
N HIS A 145 9.60 6.97 -0.94
CA HIS A 145 9.46 7.16 0.51
C HIS A 145 9.63 5.85 1.31
N LEU A 146 9.28 4.68 0.75
CA LEU A 146 9.52 3.38 1.40
C LEU A 146 11.01 3.05 1.49
N TRP A 147 11.83 3.53 0.55
CA TRP A 147 13.28 3.33 0.58
C TRP A 147 13.93 4.01 1.79
N TRP A 148 13.35 5.13 2.26
CA TRP A 148 13.81 5.79 3.48
C TRP A 148 13.65 4.92 4.72
N TRP A 149 12.67 4.01 4.73
CA TRP A 149 12.45 3.03 5.81
C TRP A 149 13.27 1.74 5.59
N ALA A 150 13.58 1.40 4.35
CA ALA A 150 14.41 0.23 4.03
C ALA A 150 15.86 0.38 4.53
N ILE A 151 16.43 1.58 4.44
CA ILE A 151 17.81 1.87 4.87
C ILE A 151 18.04 1.58 6.37
N PRO A 152 17.25 2.12 7.33
CA PRO A 152 17.45 1.83 8.75
C PRO A 152 17.21 0.36 9.09
N ILE A 153 16.28 -0.32 8.42
CA ILE A 153 16.05 -1.77 8.56
C ILE A 153 17.28 -2.57 8.11
N LEU A 154 17.86 -2.21 6.96
CA LEU A 154 19.06 -2.86 6.43
C LEU A 154 20.27 -2.63 7.34
N ILE A 155 20.42 -1.43 7.89
CA ILE A 155 21.48 -1.09 8.85
C ILE A 155 21.30 -1.89 10.15
N LEU A 156 20.09 -1.99 10.68
CA LEU A 156 19.80 -2.78 11.87
C LEU A 156 20.14 -4.26 11.65
N PHE A 157 19.79 -4.80 10.48
CA PHE A 157 20.11 -6.16 10.10
C PHE A 157 21.63 -6.37 9.95
N ALA A 158 22.34 -5.42 9.33
CA ALA A 158 23.79 -5.46 9.19
C ALA A 158 24.51 -5.39 10.55
N ILE A 159 24.04 -4.53 11.48
CA ILE A 159 24.56 -4.45 12.85
C ILE A 159 24.35 -5.77 13.58
N LEU A 160 23.17 -6.37 13.45
CA LEU A 160 22.84 -7.65 14.07
C LEU A 160 23.74 -8.78 13.55
N LEU A 161 23.90 -8.88 12.22
CA LEU A 161 24.83 -9.83 11.60
C LEU A 161 26.27 -9.57 12.05
N TYR A 162 26.71 -8.31 12.10
CA TYR A 162 28.02 -7.94 12.60
C TYR A 162 28.24 -8.46 14.03
N PHE A 163 27.30 -8.27 14.96
CA PHE A 163 27.42 -8.77 16.33
C PHE A 163 27.40 -10.31 16.42
N ILE A 164 26.65 -11.00 15.55
CA ILE A 164 26.61 -12.47 15.49
C ILE A 164 27.95 -13.04 14.97
N PHE A 165 28.50 -12.43 13.92
CA PHE A 165 29.72 -12.90 13.26
C PHE A 165 31.00 -12.36 13.87
N ARG A 166 30.93 -11.30 14.70
CA ARG A 166 32.08 -10.80 15.45
C ARG A 166 32.63 -11.89 16.34
N LYS A 167 33.77 -12.45 15.93
CA LYS A 167 34.57 -13.38 16.74
C LYS A 167 35.09 -12.59 17.94
N LYS A 168 34.55 -12.85 19.13
CA LYS A 168 35.22 -12.45 20.37
C LYS A 168 36.50 -13.27 20.44
N LYS A 169 37.66 -12.62 20.41
CA LYS A 169 38.93 -13.25 20.80
C LYS A 169 38.83 -13.52 22.29
N GLU A 170 38.54 -14.76 22.68
CA GLU A 170 38.75 -15.18 24.07
C GLU A 170 40.26 -15.04 24.34
N LYS A 171 40.61 -14.22 25.31
CA LYS A 171 41.99 -14.13 25.79
C LYS A 171 42.29 -15.49 26.43
N GLU A 172 43.26 -16.20 25.88
CA GLU A 172 43.82 -17.40 26.49
C GLU A 172 44.42 -17.00 27.84
N VAL A 173 43.73 -17.35 28.92
CA VAL A 173 44.33 -17.27 30.25
C VAL A 173 45.14 -18.54 30.40
N VAL A 174 46.43 -18.46 30.05
CA VAL A 174 47.40 -19.52 30.31
C VAL A 174 47.48 -19.69 31.81
N LYS A 175 46.90 -20.77 32.35
CA LYS A 175 47.18 -21.20 33.72
C LYS A 175 48.59 -21.76 33.74
N VAL A 176 49.53 -21.03 34.33
CA VAL A 176 50.88 -21.53 34.58
C VAL A 176 50.76 -22.70 35.57
N TYR A 177 51.16 -23.89 35.16
CA TYR A 177 51.24 -25.05 36.04
C TYR A 177 52.55 -24.95 36.83
N VAL A 178 52.46 -24.58 38.12
CA VAL A 178 53.57 -24.65 39.07
C VAL A 178 53.53 -26.04 39.71
N ALA A 179 54.67 -26.73 39.79
CA ALA A 179 54.73 -28.05 40.39
C ALA A 179 54.28 -27.99 41.89
N PRO A 180 53.47 -28.94 42.38
CA PRO A 180 52.95 -28.92 43.75
C PRO A 180 54.02 -28.73 44.83
N ILE A 181 55.20 -29.35 44.66
CA ILE A 181 56.33 -29.21 45.58
C ILE A 181 56.92 -27.80 45.60
N GLN A 182 57.00 -27.13 44.44
CA GLN A 182 57.51 -25.76 44.37
C GLN A 182 56.56 -24.79 45.07
N GLU A 183 55.26 -24.99 44.91
CA GLU A 183 54.23 -24.22 45.62
C GLU A 183 54.31 -24.44 47.14
N ALA A 184 54.48 -25.69 47.58
CA ALA A 184 54.58 -26.03 49.00
C ALA A 184 55.85 -25.44 49.64
N MET A 185 57.01 -25.56 48.98
CA MET A 185 58.28 -24.96 49.43
C MET A 185 58.22 -23.43 49.49
N GLN A 186 57.60 -22.81 48.48
CA GLN A 186 57.41 -21.36 48.48
C GLN A 186 56.53 -20.91 49.65
N ARG A 187 55.37 -21.57 49.88
CA ARG A 187 54.50 -21.24 51.01
C ARG A 187 55.16 -21.48 52.36
N LEU A 188 56.01 -22.50 52.47
CA LEU A 188 56.79 -22.76 53.69
C LEU A 188 57.77 -21.61 53.98
N LYS A 189 58.42 -21.08 52.94
CA LYS A 189 59.28 -19.90 53.06
C LYS A 189 58.49 -18.64 53.42
N GLU A 190 57.33 -18.42 52.79
CA GLU A 190 56.44 -17.30 53.11
C GLU A 190 55.95 -17.37 54.57
N LEU A 191 55.69 -18.57 55.09
CA LEU A 191 55.32 -18.79 56.49
C LEU A 191 56.43 -18.34 57.46
N ASP A 192 57.69 -18.60 57.12
CA ASP A 192 58.84 -18.15 57.91
C ASP A 192 59.02 -16.62 57.85
N GLU A 193 58.81 -16.02 56.68
CA GLU A 193 58.90 -14.57 56.46
C GLU A 193 57.82 -13.77 57.22
N LYS A 194 56.64 -14.36 57.48
CA LYS A 194 55.55 -13.72 58.24
C LYS A 194 55.90 -13.46 59.72
N GLN A 195 57.00 -14.02 60.24
CA GLN A 195 57.48 -13.83 61.62
C GLN A 195 56.38 -14.03 62.71
N LEU A 196 55.43 -14.95 62.48
CA LEU A 196 54.27 -15.17 63.35
C LEU A 196 54.65 -15.59 64.77
N LEU A 197 55.80 -16.25 64.92
CA LEU A 197 56.33 -16.67 66.23
C LEU A 197 56.72 -15.46 67.10
N GLN A 198 57.29 -14.41 66.51
CA GLN A 198 57.64 -13.16 67.23
C GLN A 198 56.38 -12.40 67.69
N GLN A 199 55.29 -12.52 66.93
CA GLN A 199 53.99 -11.92 67.25
C GLN A 199 53.14 -12.77 68.22
N ASN A 200 53.70 -13.86 68.77
CA ASN A 200 53.00 -14.80 69.63
C ASN A 200 51.74 -15.43 69.00
N LYS A 201 51.70 -15.55 67.66
CA LYS A 201 50.59 -16.09 66.87
C LYS A 201 50.79 -17.58 66.55
N ILE A 202 51.12 -18.38 67.56
CA ILE A 202 51.49 -19.80 67.43
C ILE A 202 50.37 -20.64 66.78
N LYS A 203 49.10 -20.40 67.15
CA LYS A 203 47.95 -21.11 66.56
C LYS A 203 47.85 -20.90 65.04
N ILE A 204 48.05 -19.67 64.57
CA ILE A 204 47.97 -19.33 63.15
C ILE A 204 49.13 -19.99 62.41
N TYR A 205 50.32 -20.00 63.00
CA TYR A 205 51.49 -20.67 62.45
C TYR A 205 51.23 -22.16 62.20
N TYR A 206 50.72 -22.90 63.20
CA TYR A 206 50.38 -24.32 63.01
C TYR A 206 49.18 -24.55 62.07
N SER A 207 48.25 -23.61 61.97
CA SER A 207 47.19 -23.68 60.94
C SER A 207 47.78 -23.64 59.55
N GLU A 208 48.61 -22.65 59.24
CA GLU A 208 49.25 -22.52 57.93
C GLU A 208 50.25 -23.66 57.66
N LEU A 209 51.06 -24.06 58.65
CA LEU A 209 52.05 -25.14 58.50
C LEU A 209 51.39 -26.46 58.05
N THR A 210 50.29 -26.84 58.70
CA THR A 210 49.58 -28.07 58.31
C THR A 210 48.76 -27.92 57.03
N ASP A 211 48.30 -26.71 56.71
CA ASP A 211 47.57 -26.45 55.46
C ASP A 211 48.48 -26.64 54.25
N ILE A 212 49.74 -26.20 54.35
CA ILE A 212 50.78 -26.41 53.33
C ILE A 212 50.98 -27.91 53.07
N VAL A 213 51.15 -28.70 54.13
CA VAL A 213 51.38 -30.16 54.02
C VAL A 213 50.16 -30.87 53.46
N ARG A 214 48.95 -30.58 53.97
CA ARG A 214 47.71 -31.20 53.48
C ARG A 214 47.45 -30.83 52.01
N THR A 215 47.61 -29.56 51.64
CA THR A 215 47.46 -29.10 50.25
C THR A 215 48.46 -29.80 49.33
N TYR A 216 49.71 -30.00 49.77
CA TYR A 216 50.71 -30.74 48.98
C TYR A 216 50.31 -32.20 48.79
N ILE A 217 49.94 -32.91 49.87
CA ILE A 217 49.49 -34.31 49.80
C ILE A 217 48.29 -34.46 48.85
N GLU A 218 47.35 -33.53 48.90
CA GLU A 218 46.16 -33.58 48.05
C GLU A 218 46.45 -33.29 46.58
N LYS A 219 47.39 -32.39 46.29
CA LYS A 219 47.80 -32.08 44.92
C LYS A 219 48.70 -33.14 44.30
N ASP A 220 49.66 -33.66 45.06
CA ASP A 220 50.72 -34.54 44.57
C ASP A 220 50.36 -36.03 44.71
N ILE A 221 49.85 -36.43 45.88
CA ILE A 221 49.48 -37.83 46.19
C ILE A 221 48.01 -38.12 45.85
N LYS A 222 47.18 -37.08 45.63
CA LYS A 222 45.74 -37.17 45.28
C LYS A 222 44.88 -37.83 46.37
N ILE A 223 45.24 -37.62 47.64
CA ILE A 223 44.47 -38.03 48.81
C ILE A 223 43.74 -36.79 49.36
N PRO A 224 42.43 -36.83 49.68
CA PRO A 224 41.67 -35.67 50.17
C PRO A 224 42.09 -35.25 51.59
N ALA A 225 43.25 -34.59 51.70
CA ALA A 225 43.91 -34.34 52.98
C ALA A 225 43.34 -33.13 53.74
N LEU A 226 42.76 -32.15 53.06
CA LEU A 226 42.13 -31.00 53.70
C LEU A 226 40.81 -31.35 54.40
N GLU A 227 40.12 -32.37 53.91
CA GLU A 227 38.82 -32.83 54.43
C GLU A 227 38.94 -33.98 55.44
N SER A 228 40.10 -34.62 55.51
CA SER A 228 40.36 -35.76 56.41
C SER A 228 40.81 -35.34 57.81
N THR A 229 40.38 -36.09 58.83
CA THR A 229 40.94 -35.93 60.18
C THR A 229 42.40 -36.41 60.25
N THR A 230 43.18 -35.99 61.26
CA THR A 230 44.60 -36.38 61.37
C THR A 230 44.83 -37.90 61.38
N ASN A 231 43.96 -38.67 62.07
CA ASN A 231 44.11 -40.13 62.10
C ASN A 231 43.72 -40.77 60.77
N GLU A 232 42.61 -40.33 60.19
CA GLU A 232 42.11 -40.79 58.89
C GLU A 232 43.09 -40.50 57.75
N LEU A 233 43.71 -39.32 57.74
CA LEU A 233 44.74 -38.96 56.77
C LEU A 233 45.95 -39.90 56.85
N VAL A 234 46.41 -40.21 58.07
CA VAL A 234 47.56 -41.10 58.26
C VAL A 234 47.23 -42.53 57.84
N GLU A 235 46.04 -43.03 58.20
CA GLU A 235 45.57 -44.36 57.78
C GLU A 235 45.44 -44.43 56.24
N THR A 236 44.83 -43.43 55.62
CA THR A 236 44.68 -43.35 54.17
C THR A 236 46.03 -43.31 53.45
N ILE A 237 47.02 -42.58 54.00
CA ILE A 237 48.38 -42.56 53.45
C ILE A 237 49.07 -43.92 53.58
N ILE A 238 48.88 -44.64 54.69
CA ILE A 238 49.45 -45.98 54.88
C ILE A 238 48.85 -46.96 53.87
N ASP A 239 47.52 -47.03 53.78
CA ASP A 239 46.80 -47.90 52.85
C ASP A 239 47.17 -47.59 51.39
N PHE A 240 47.29 -46.30 51.06
CA PHE A 240 47.68 -45.88 49.72
C PHE A 240 49.16 -46.15 49.42
N ASN A 241 50.05 -45.99 50.41
CA ASN A 241 51.48 -46.33 50.26
C ASN A 241 51.70 -47.84 50.04
N GLU A 242 50.93 -48.69 50.72
CA GLU A 242 50.97 -50.15 50.58
C GLU A 242 50.35 -50.62 49.25
N SER A 243 49.17 -50.10 48.88
CA SER A 243 48.47 -50.50 47.66
C SER A 243 49.10 -49.95 46.38
N SER A 244 49.62 -48.71 46.41
CA SER A 244 50.17 -48.02 45.24
C SER A 244 51.70 -48.04 45.17
N ASN A 245 52.36 -48.72 46.11
CA ASN A 245 53.82 -48.85 46.22
C ASN A 245 54.56 -47.49 46.07
N LEU A 246 54.07 -46.46 46.78
CA LEU A 246 54.62 -45.10 46.68
C LEU A 246 56.07 -45.01 47.18
N GLY A 247 56.48 -45.90 48.09
CA GLY A 247 57.85 -45.93 48.62
C GLY A 247 58.11 -44.89 49.70
N ILE A 248 57.06 -44.34 50.33
CA ILE A 248 57.19 -43.46 51.49
C ILE A 248 57.66 -44.29 52.68
N SER A 249 58.72 -43.84 53.37
CA SER A 249 59.26 -44.57 54.51
C SER A 249 58.29 -44.56 55.70
N LYS A 250 58.27 -45.65 56.49
CA LYS A 250 57.46 -45.72 57.72
C LYS A 250 57.83 -44.61 58.71
N GLU A 251 59.08 -44.16 58.69
CA GLU A 251 59.55 -43.07 59.54
C GLU A 251 58.96 -41.72 59.10
N THR A 252 58.88 -41.45 57.80
CA THR A 252 58.26 -40.23 57.26
C THR A 252 56.77 -40.14 57.62
N ILE A 253 56.04 -41.27 57.57
CA ILE A 253 54.62 -41.33 57.98
C ILE A 253 54.49 -41.07 59.49
N LYS A 254 55.40 -41.61 60.30
CA LYS A 254 55.42 -41.40 61.76
C LYS A 254 55.73 -39.93 62.11
N GLN A 255 56.69 -39.33 61.42
CA GLN A 255 57.02 -37.91 61.53
C GLN A 255 55.82 -37.02 61.15
N LEU A 256 55.12 -37.34 60.06
CA LEU A 256 53.91 -36.63 59.64
C LEU A 256 52.82 -36.71 60.72
N LYS A 257 52.57 -37.92 61.25
CA LYS A 257 51.61 -38.11 62.34
C LYS A 257 51.96 -37.26 63.56
N HIS A 258 53.23 -37.24 63.95
CA HIS A 258 53.70 -36.43 65.07
C HIS A 258 53.39 -34.95 64.88
N VAL A 259 53.79 -34.37 63.74
CA VAL A 259 53.57 -32.93 63.46
C VAL A 259 52.07 -32.58 63.42
N LEU A 260 51.24 -33.42 62.79
CA LEU A 260 49.80 -33.17 62.73
C LEU A 260 49.16 -33.25 64.12
N GLN A 261 49.59 -34.18 64.98
CA GLN A 261 49.13 -34.27 66.36
C GLN A 261 49.58 -33.08 67.21
N SER A 262 50.85 -32.65 67.09
CA SER A 262 51.35 -31.42 67.72
C SER A 262 50.51 -30.21 67.32
N ALA A 263 50.18 -30.09 66.03
CA ALA A 263 49.34 -29.02 65.52
C ALA A 263 47.91 -29.06 66.09
N ASP A 264 47.31 -30.25 66.22
CA ASP A 264 45.98 -30.41 66.80
C ASP A 264 45.96 -30.02 68.29
N LEU A 265 47.00 -30.38 69.05
CA LEU A 265 47.17 -29.95 70.44
C LEU A 265 47.27 -28.43 70.57
N VAL A 266 47.97 -27.75 69.65
CA VAL A 266 48.04 -26.29 69.63
C VAL A 266 46.69 -25.67 69.24
N LYS A 267 46.02 -26.21 68.22
CA LYS A 267 44.77 -25.64 67.68
C LYS A 267 43.58 -25.80 68.59
N PHE A 268 43.45 -26.95 69.25
CA PHE A 268 42.26 -27.35 70.00
C PHE A 268 42.52 -27.42 71.50
N ALA A 269 43.67 -27.94 71.93
CA ALA A 269 44.02 -28.05 73.36
C ALA A 269 44.76 -26.81 73.92
N LYS A 270 44.96 -25.77 73.10
CA LYS A 270 45.68 -24.51 73.44
C LYS A 270 47.09 -24.76 74.01
N SER A 271 47.74 -25.85 73.58
CA SER A 271 49.12 -26.15 73.92
C SER A 271 50.06 -25.03 73.44
N LYS A 272 51.11 -24.75 74.21
CA LYS A 272 52.14 -23.75 73.89
C LYS A 272 53.51 -24.43 73.84
N PRO A 273 53.86 -25.05 72.70
CA PRO A 273 55.19 -25.63 72.51
C PRO A 273 56.28 -24.55 72.59
N ILE A 274 57.47 -24.94 73.00
CA ILE A 274 58.63 -24.04 73.02
C ILE A 274 59.12 -23.76 71.59
N ILE A 275 59.87 -22.67 71.39
CA ILE A 275 60.29 -22.23 70.05
C ILE A 275 61.12 -23.30 69.34
N GLU A 276 61.93 -24.05 70.10
CA GLU A 276 62.74 -25.17 69.63
C GLU A 276 61.88 -26.29 69.03
N GLU A 277 60.76 -26.63 69.68
CA GLU A 277 59.80 -27.64 69.20
C GLU A 277 59.12 -27.17 67.90
N ILE A 278 58.70 -25.90 67.84
CA ILE A 278 58.06 -25.33 66.65
C ILE A 278 59.02 -25.33 65.45
N ARG A 279 60.29 -24.97 65.67
CA ARG A 279 61.32 -25.00 64.63
C ARG A 279 61.61 -26.43 64.19
N SER A 280 61.62 -27.38 65.13
CA SER A 280 61.77 -28.81 64.83
C SER A 280 60.61 -29.30 63.95
N ASP A 281 59.37 -29.04 64.33
CA ASP A 281 58.18 -29.45 63.57
C ASP A 281 58.18 -28.87 62.14
N ARG A 282 58.59 -27.61 61.97
CA ARG A 282 58.75 -26.99 60.64
C ARG A 282 59.83 -27.67 59.81
N ASN A 283 60.96 -28.05 60.39
CA ASN A 283 62.03 -28.76 59.68
C ASN A 283 61.60 -30.18 59.30
N ILE A 284 60.86 -30.86 60.20
CA ILE A 284 60.26 -32.16 59.91
C ILE A 284 59.28 -32.04 58.73
N VAL A 285 58.48 -30.97 58.65
CA VAL A 285 57.60 -30.72 57.50
C VAL A 285 58.39 -30.56 56.19
N GLU A 286 59.48 -29.81 56.20
CA GLU A 286 60.33 -29.68 55.00
C GLU A 286 60.91 -31.03 54.57
N GLU A 287 61.37 -31.84 55.53
CA GLU A 287 61.89 -33.18 55.30
C GLU A 287 60.80 -34.13 54.75
N ILE A 288 59.59 -34.08 55.31
CA ILE A 288 58.45 -34.86 54.82
C ILE A 288 58.19 -34.51 53.35
N LEU A 289 58.06 -33.22 53.02
CA LEU A 289 57.76 -32.76 51.65
C LEU A 289 58.81 -33.24 50.64
N LYS A 290 60.10 -33.21 51.00
CA LYS A 290 61.18 -33.71 50.14
C LYS A 290 61.14 -35.24 49.99
N ASN A 291 60.99 -35.96 51.10
CA ASN A 291 60.97 -37.43 51.10
C ASN A 291 59.74 -37.99 50.36
N THR A 292 58.59 -37.34 50.46
CA THR A 292 57.40 -37.69 49.65
C THR A 292 57.60 -37.36 48.18
N GLN A 293 58.25 -36.24 47.84
CA GLN A 293 58.53 -35.90 46.46
C GLN A 293 59.44 -36.95 45.79
N ASP A 294 60.52 -37.36 46.47
CA ASP A 294 61.45 -38.36 45.94
C ASP A 294 60.78 -39.73 45.76
N ALA A 295 59.85 -40.08 46.65
CA ALA A 295 59.05 -41.29 46.57
C ALA A 295 58.07 -41.24 45.36
N VAL A 296 57.39 -40.11 45.15
CA VAL A 296 56.47 -39.89 44.04
C VAL A 296 57.20 -39.78 42.68
N HIS A 297 58.33 -39.09 42.61
CA HIS A 297 59.13 -38.98 41.37
C HIS A 297 59.73 -40.31 40.91
N LYS A 298 60.21 -41.16 41.83
CA LYS A 298 60.67 -42.53 41.49
C LYS A 298 59.56 -43.39 40.88
N ARG A 299 58.30 -43.08 41.16
CA ARG A 299 57.14 -43.71 40.53
C ARG A 299 56.84 -43.08 39.17
N GLU A 300 56.90 -41.76 39.03
CA GLU A 300 56.65 -41.07 37.76
C GLU A 300 57.66 -41.43 36.67
N GLU A 301 58.95 -41.67 36.99
CA GLU A 301 59.91 -42.22 36.03
C GLU A 301 59.51 -43.64 35.54
N LYS A 302 59.04 -44.50 36.44
CA LYS A 302 58.60 -45.88 36.10
C LYS A 302 57.27 -45.95 35.36
N ILE A 303 56.39 -44.98 35.56
CA ILE A 303 55.08 -44.88 34.88
C ILE A 303 55.23 -44.10 33.57
N GLY A 304 56.13 -43.12 33.50
CA GLY A 304 56.43 -42.31 32.33
C GLY A 304 56.86 -43.13 31.12
N GLU A 305 57.75 -44.13 31.31
CA GLU A 305 58.14 -45.04 30.22
C GLU A 305 56.98 -45.88 29.67
N LYS A 306 55.99 -46.26 30.50
CA LYS A 306 54.83 -47.06 30.05
C LYS A 306 53.70 -46.22 29.44
N VAL A 307 53.55 -44.96 29.85
CA VAL A 307 52.44 -44.09 29.40
C VAL A 307 52.77 -43.34 28.11
N ILE A 308 54.05 -43.10 27.80
CA ILE A 308 54.47 -42.43 26.56
C ILE A 308 54.10 -43.23 25.29
N GLU A 309 54.01 -44.57 25.37
CA GLU A 309 53.56 -45.40 24.24
C GLU A 309 52.04 -45.34 23.99
N GLU A 310 51.22 -45.03 25.00
CA GLU A 310 49.74 -45.06 24.88
C GLU A 310 49.09 -43.65 24.84
N ALA A 311 49.80 -42.58 25.21
CA ALA A 311 49.20 -41.26 25.45
C ALA A 311 49.45 -40.17 24.37
N ILE A 312 49.84 -40.51 23.14
CA ILE A 312 49.73 -39.55 22.02
C ILE A 312 48.30 -39.59 21.47
N PHE A 313 47.34 -39.15 22.28
CA PHE A 313 46.06 -38.65 21.80
C PHE A 313 45.97 -37.18 22.20
N ILE A 314 46.27 -36.30 21.26
CA ILE A 314 46.08 -34.86 21.41
C ILE A 314 44.59 -34.63 21.69
N GLU A 315 44.24 -34.15 22.90
CA GLU A 315 42.92 -33.60 23.15
C GLU A 315 42.68 -32.46 22.15
N LYS A 316 41.88 -32.73 21.12
CA LYS A 316 41.42 -31.70 20.19
C LYS A 316 40.70 -30.63 21.03
N PRO A 317 40.95 -29.33 20.80
CA PRO A 317 40.23 -28.29 21.52
C PRO A 317 38.73 -28.55 21.38
N VAL A 318 38.03 -28.63 22.51
CA VAL A 318 36.56 -28.81 22.54
C VAL A 318 35.96 -27.70 21.69
N LYS A 319 35.50 -28.06 20.49
CA LYS A 319 34.79 -27.14 19.59
C LYS A 319 33.55 -26.69 20.35
N ARG A 320 33.59 -25.51 20.98
CA ARG A 320 32.44 -24.91 21.64
C ARG A 320 31.35 -24.76 20.60
N ASN A 321 30.35 -25.65 20.68
CA ASN A 321 29.34 -25.79 19.65
C ASN A 321 28.64 -24.44 19.48
N ASN A 322 28.59 -23.93 18.26
CA ASN A 322 27.94 -22.67 17.87
C ASN A 322 26.41 -22.70 18.02
N TYR A 323 25.89 -23.56 18.90
CA TYR A 323 24.47 -23.84 19.12
C TYR A 323 23.70 -22.57 19.48
N PHE A 324 24.30 -21.67 20.25
CA PHE A 324 23.70 -20.37 20.57
C PHE A 324 23.56 -19.48 19.33
N LYS A 325 24.58 -19.42 18.46
CA LYS A 325 24.51 -18.66 17.20
C LYS A 325 23.48 -19.26 16.24
N LYS A 326 23.41 -20.60 16.15
CA LYS A 326 22.40 -21.29 15.34
C LYS A 326 20.97 -21.02 15.86
N LYS A 327 20.74 -21.13 17.17
CA LYS A 327 19.44 -20.79 17.79
C LYS A 327 19.05 -19.34 17.53
N LEU A 328 20.00 -18.42 17.64
CA LEU A 328 19.73 -17.00 17.43
C LEU A 328 19.37 -16.69 15.97
N VAL A 329 20.01 -17.34 15.00
CA VAL A 329 19.62 -17.26 13.58
C VAL A 329 18.23 -17.85 13.33
N ILE A 330 17.90 -18.99 13.97
CA ILE A 330 16.56 -19.61 13.87
C ILE A 330 15.48 -18.69 14.46
N ILE A 331 15.74 -18.08 15.62
CA ILE A 331 14.80 -17.13 16.25
C ILE A 331 14.58 -15.91 15.34
N LEU A 332 15.64 -15.37 14.74
CA LEU A 332 15.53 -14.28 13.78
C LEU A 332 14.71 -14.65 12.54
N ALA A 333 14.94 -15.84 11.98
CA ALA A 333 14.16 -16.33 10.86
C ALA A 333 12.67 -16.47 11.22
N LEU A 334 12.36 -16.98 12.42
CA LEU A 334 10.98 -17.09 12.91
C LEU A 334 10.31 -15.73 13.11
N ILE A 335 11.04 -14.71 13.59
CA ILE A 335 10.53 -13.34 13.73
C ILE A 335 10.22 -12.74 12.36
N VAL A 336 11.10 -12.91 11.37
CA VAL A 336 10.87 -12.40 10.00
C VAL A 336 9.67 -13.09 9.35
N ILE A 337 9.52 -14.40 9.55
CA ILE A 337 8.35 -15.16 9.07
C ILE A 337 7.08 -14.67 9.78
N GLY A 338 7.12 -14.49 11.09
CA GLY A 338 5.99 -13.99 11.88
C GLY A 338 5.54 -12.59 11.44
N LEU A 339 6.49 -11.67 11.23
CA LEU A 339 6.21 -10.32 10.73
C LEU A 339 5.65 -10.35 9.30
N SER A 340 6.16 -11.23 8.42
CA SER A 340 5.62 -11.39 7.07
C SER A 340 4.19 -11.92 7.08
N LEU A 341 3.90 -12.93 7.90
CA LEU A 341 2.54 -13.47 8.05
C LEU A 341 1.59 -12.41 8.62
N MET A 342 2.01 -11.67 9.65
CA MET A 342 1.23 -10.60 10.25
C MET A 342 0.97 -9.46 9.26
N GLY A 343 1.95 -9.10 8.44
CA GLY A 343 1.76 -8.14 7.35
C GLY A 343 0.78 -8.63 6.28
N TYR A 344 0.88 -9.89 5.86
CA TYR A 344 -0.02 -10.51 4.88
C TYR A 344 -1.46 -10.58 5.40
N PHE A 345 -1.68 -11.12 6.60
CA PHE A 345 -3.01 -11.22 7.19
C PHE A 345 -3.59 -9.83 7.55
N GLY A 346 -2.75 -8.90 8.01
CA GLY A 346 -3.16 -7.52 8.27
C GLY A 346 -3.62 -6.81 6.99
N TYR A 347 -2.88 -6.97 5.89
CA TYR A 347 -3.28 -6.43 4.60
C TYR A 347 -4.62 -7.03 4.12
N GLN A 348 -4.78 -8.35 4.23
CA GLN A 348 -6.03 -9.01 3.84
C GLN A 348 -7.22 -8.55 4.68
N PHE A 349 -7.04 -8.37 5.99
CA PHE A 349 -8.09 -7.88 6.88
C PHE A 349 -8.55 -6.47 6.50
N ILE A 350 -7.61 -5.55 6.25
CA ILE A 350 -7.93 -4.18 5.82
C ILE A 350 -8.59 -4.17 4.44
N LYS A 351 -8.08 -4.99 3.50
CA LYS A 351 -8.67 -5.12 2.15
C LYS A 351 -10.14 -5.56 2.24
N ASN A 352 -10.43 -6.59 3.03
CA ASN A 352 -11.76 -7.19 3.08
C ASN A 352 -12.77 -6.38 3.91
N ASN A 353 -12.35 -5.73 5.01
CA ASN A 353 -13.28 -5.07 5.93
C ASN A 353 -13.39 -3.55 5.74
N VAL A 354 -12.36 -2.90 5.19
CA VAL A 354 -12.29 -1.42 5.15
C VAL A 354 -12.26 -0.89 3.72
N LEU A 355 -11.36 -1.41 2.88
CA LEU A 355 -11.20 -0.91 1.50
C LEU A 355 -12.23 -1.50 0.53
N GLY A 356 -12.68 -2.72 0.78
CA GLY A 356 -13.54 -3.49 -0.11
C GLY A 356 -12.79 -3.97 -1.36
N LYS A 357 -13.46 -4.80 -2.17
CA LYS A 357 -12.94 -5.22 -3.48
C LYS A 357 -12.87 -4.04 -4.45
N THR A 358 -11.93 -4.11 -5.39
CA THR A 358 -11.86 -3.14 -6.49
C THR A 358 -13.00 -3.39 -7.49
N THR A 359 -13.45 -2.35 -8.17
CA THR A 359 -14.54 -2.50 -9.16
C THR A 359 -14.12 -3.34 -10.36
N THR A 360 -12.83 -3.38 -10.69
CA THR A 360 -12.28 -4.31 -11.70
C THR A 360 -12.46 -5.77 -11.28
N GLU A 361 -12.16 -6.13 -10.02
CA GLU A 361 -12.39 -7.50 -9.51
C GLU A 361 -13.88 -7.87 -9.56
N MET A 362 -14.78 -6.92 -9.24
CA MET A 362 -16.24 -7.14 -9.29
C MET A 362 -16.77 -7.48 -10.69
N MET A 363 -16.09 -7.02 -11.74
CA MET A 363 -16.49 -7.30 -13.12
C MET A 363 -16.20 -8.74 -13.54
N GLU A 364 -15.21 -9.39 -12.90
CA GLU A 364 -14.78 -10.76 -13.21
C GLU A 364 -15.52 -11.83 -12.40
N GLU A 365 -16.10 -11.45 -11.26
CA GLU A 365 -16.81 -12.36 -10.36
C GLU A 365 -18.25 -12.68 -10.79
N GLN A 366 -18.84 -13.71 -10.17
CA GLN A 366 -20.26 -14.02 -10.30
C GLN A 366 -21.11 -13.04 -9.51
N TRP A 367 -22.27 -12.66 -10.07
CA TRP A 367 -23.18 -11.70 -9.46
C TRP A 367 -24.39 -12.40 -8.88
N TYR A 368 -24.86 -11.91 -7.74
CA TYR A 368 -25.98 -12.46 -6.99
C TYR A 368 -27.19 -11.56 -7.14
N LYS A 369 -28.33 -12.17 -7.49
CA LYS A 369 -29.63 -11.49 -7.50
C LYS A 369 -30.34 -11.78 -6.19
N ALA A 370 -30.64 -10.73 -5.42
CA ALA A 370 -31.28 -10.85 -4.12
C ALA A 370 -32.36 -9.78 -3.91
N THR A 371 -33.33 -10.11 -3.05
CA THR A 371 -34.45 -9.23 -2.68
C THR A 371 -34.31 -8.82 -1.23
N TYR A 372 -34.49 -7.53 -0.96
CA TYR A 372 -34.23 -6.91 0.34
C TYR A 372 -35.43 -6.12 0.84
N GLY A 373 -35.63 -6.15 2.16
CA GLY A 373 -36.55 -5.27 2.88
C GLY A 373 -38.03 -5.40 2.55
N PHE A 374 -38.81 -4.52 3.16
CA PHE A 374 -40.24 -4.37 2.90
C PHE A 374 -40.60 -2.87 2.92
N PRO A 375 -41.19 -2.28 1.85
CA PRO A 375 -41.53 -2.92 0.58
C PRO A 375 -40.32 -3.48 -0.19
N GLU A 376 -40.53 -4.61 -0.88
CA GLU A 376 -39.45 -5.39 -1.51
C GLU A 376 -38.72 -4.61 -2.63
N ILE A 377 -37.39 -4.76 -2.65
CA ILE A 377 -36.53 -4.29 -3.74
C ILE A 377 -35.53 -5.39 -4.12
N THR A 378 -35.47 -5.70 -5.42
CA THR A 378 -34.56 -6.71 -5.96
C THR A 378 -33.42 -6.03 -6.72
N ILE A 379 -32.19 -6.47 -6.49
CA ILE A 379 -30.98 -5.91 -7.08
C ILE A 379 -29.95 -7.02 -7.32
N GLU A 380 -29.10 -6.83 -8.33
CA GLU A 380 -27.92 -7.66 -8.57
C GLU A 380 -26.66 -6.97 -8.05
N THR A 381 -25.91 -7.67 -7.22
CA THR A 381 -24.69 -7.17 -6.57
C THR A 381 -23.57 -8.21 -6.64
N PRO A 382 -22.29 -7.79 -6.59
CA PRO A 382 -21.15 -8.73 -6.61
C PRO A 382 -21.10 -9.63 -5.36
N GLU A 383 -21.67 -9.18 -4.25
CA GLU A 383 -21.85 -9.97 -3.02
C GLU A 383 -23.23 -9.69 -2.41
N ILE A 384 -23.71 -10.60 -1.58
CA ILE A 384 -24.97 -10.42 -0.85
C ILE A 384 -24.80 -9.30 0.18
N LEU A 385 -25.65 -8.28 0.10
CA LEU A 385 -25.65 -7.15 1.03
C LEU A 385 -25.94 -7.60 2.47
N THR A 386 -25.23 -7.01 3.43
CA THR A 386 -25.36 -7.31 4.86
C THR A 386 -26.26 -6.29 5.55
N VAL A 387 -27.09 -6.75 6.49
CA VAL A 387 -27.98 -5.86 7.27
C VAL A 387 -27.15 -5.00 8.24
N GLN A 388 -27.42 -3.70 8.29
CA GLN A 388 -26.93 -2.83 9.36
C GLN A 388 -28.06 -2.54 10.36
N SER A 389 -27.78 -2.69 11.65
CA SER A 389 -28.69 -2.30 12.71
C SER A 389 -28.68 -0.77 12.85
N VAL A 390 -29.81 -0.14 12.53
CA VAL A 390 -29.99 1.31 12.72
C VAL A 390 -31.10 1.53 13.74
N GLN A 391 -30.80 2.29 14.80
CA GLN A 391 -31.79 2.72 15.78
C GLN A 391 -32.59 3.89 15.20
N LEU A 392 -33.90 3.71 15.05
CA LEU A 392 -34.81 4.79 14.65
C LEU A 392 -34.91 5.83 15.78
N PRO A 393 -34.86 7.13 15.48
CA PRO A 393 -35.07 8.18 16.49
C PRO A 393 -36.50 8.13 17.06
N GLU A 394 -36.63 8.29 18.39
CA GLU A 394 -37.89 8.12 19.15
C GLU A 394 -39.09 8.91 18.59
N ASN A 395 -38.82 10.05 17.94
CA ASN A 395 -39.83 10.98 17.44
C ASN A 395 -40.53 10.53 16.14
N GLY A 396 -40.05 9.48 15.46
CA GLY A 396 -40.57 8.99 14.17
C GLY A 396 -41.29 7.63 14.22
N VAL A 397 -41.32 6.99 15.38
CA VAL A 397 -41.77 5.59 15.58
C VAL A 397 -43.29 5.43 15.40
N SER A 398 -44.08 6.52 15.45
CA SER A 398 -45.54 6.47 15.35
C SER A 398 -46.07 6.42 13.91
N THR A 399 -45.25 6.75 12.90
CA THR A 399 -45.63 6.77 11.47
C THR A 399 -44.78 5.85 10.61
N VAL A 400 -43.57 5.53 11.06
CA VAL A 400 -42.62 4.62 10.41
C VAL A 400 -42.66 3.27 11.12
N GLY A 401 -42.93 2.22 10.36
CA GLY A 401 -42.92 0.84 10.83
C GLY A 401 -41.51 0.29 10.76
N ASP A 402 -41.30 -0.67 9.86
CA ASP A 402 -39.99 -1.29 9.68
C ASP A 402 -39.04 -0.41 8.86
N PHE A 403 -37.84 -0.19 9.38
CA PHE A 403 -36.71 0.38 8.66
C PHE A 403 -35.60 -0.64 8.57
N SER A 404 -35.04 -0.83 7.38
CA SER A 404 -33.92 -1.75 7.16
C SER A 404 -32.97 -1.16 6.14
N ILE A 405 -31.68 -1.27 6.44
CA ILE A 405 -30.62 -0.90 5.52
C ILE A 405 -29.68 -2.09 5.31
N TYR A 406 -29.34 -2.34 4.05
CA TYR A 406 -28.50 -3.43 3.59
C TYR A 406 -27.34 -2.82 2.83
N THR A 407 -26.10 -3.20 3.16
CA THR A 407 -24.91 -2.51 2.66
C THR A 407 -23.87 -3.47 2.10
N TYR A 408 -23.09 -2.97 1.14
CA TYR A 408 -21.80 -3.52 0.75
C TYR A 408 -20.74 -2.46 0.96
N GLY A 409 -19.66 -2.81 1.67
CA GLY A 409 -18.62 -1.88 2.07
C GLY A 409 -19.08 -0.92 3.18
N SER A 410 -18.43 0.24 3.24
CA SER A 410 -18.69 1.27 4.24
C SER A 410 -19.02 2.60 3.57
N PRO A 411 -19.81 3.51 4.16
CA PRO A 411 -20.01 4.86 3.59
C PRO A 411 -18.70 5.62 3.33
N ILE A 412 -17.60 5.19 3.96
CA ILE A 412 -16.25 5.73 3.83
C ILE A 412 -15.31 4.88 2.92
N SER A 413 -15.79 3.85 2.22
CA SER A 413 -14.96 3.07 1.27
C SER A 413 -14.94 3.69 -0.13
N ASN A 414 -14.03 3.20 -0.99
CA ASN A 414 -13.91 3.66 -2.38
C ASN A 414 -15.12 3.23 -3.24
N PHE A 415 -15.82 2.20 -2.82
CA PHE A 415 -17.04 1.73 -3.44
C PHE A 415 -18.03 1.31 -2.35
N TYR A 416 -19.27 1.76 -2.44
CA TYR A 416 -20.30 1.54 -1.43
C TYR A 416 -21.65 1.35 -2.09
N ILE A 417 -22.38 0.31 -1.66
CA ILE A 417 -23.78 0.09 -2.06
C ILE A 417 -24.61 0.13 -0.80
N ALA A 418 -25.74 0.83 -0.85
CA ALA A 418 -26.76 0.71 0.17
C ALA A 418 -28.14 0.57 -0.45
N VAL A 419 -28.93 -0.29 0.17
CA VAL A 419 -30.34 -0.48 -0.11
C VAL A 419 -31.09 -0.24 1.18
N SER A 420 -31.97 0.76 1.18
CA SER A 420 -32.76 1.14 2.35
C SER A 420 -34.24 1.03 2.03
N THR A 421 -35.00 0.43 2.95
CA THR A 421 -36.45 0.29 2.85
C THR A 421 -37.10 0.81 4.12
N THR A 422 -38.14 1.60 3.96
CA THR A 422 -38.96 2.14 5.05
C THR A 422 -40.41 1.79 4.79
N ASN A 423 -41.03 1.04 5.69
CA ASN A 423 -42.47 0.77 5.66
C ASN A 423 -43.23 1.84 6.45
N PHE A 424 -44.37 2.29 5.95
CA PHE A 424 -45.24 3.24 6.64
C PHE A 424 -46.35 2.50 7.39
N ILE A 425 -46.55 2.83 8.67
CA ILE A 425 -47.66 2.28 9.47
C ILE A 425 -48.99 2.85 8.96
N THR A 426 -49.00 4.13 8.64
CA THR A 426 -50.16 4.85 8.09
C THR A 426 -49.88 5.16 6.62
N GLU A 427 -50.75 4.74 5.71
CA GLU A 427 -50.59 5.03 4.29
C GLU A 427 -50.54 6.54 4.04
N LEU A 428 -49.46 7.00 3.39
CA LEU A 428 -49.26 8.41 3.06
C LEU A 428 -49.60 8.64 1.59
N ASP A 429 -50.68 9.37 1.34
CA ASP A 429 -51.05 9.77 -0.02
C ASP A 429 -50.29 11.04 -0.46
N GLY A 430 -49.74 11.00 -1.68
CA GLY A 430 -49.19 12.20 -2.32
C GLY A 430 -47.80 12.64 -1.84
N MET A 431 -46.92 11.72 -1.41
CA MET A 431 -45.54 12.07 -1.10
C MET A 431 -44.86 12.76 -2.30
N ASP A 432 -44.37 13.98 -2.09
CA ASP A 432 -43.56 14.67 -3.08
C ASP A 432 -42.16 14.04 -3.15
N LEU A 433 -41.88 13.43 -4.30
CA LEU A 433 -40.61 12.75 -4.58
C LEU A 433 -39.42 13.73 -4.56
N ASP A 434 -39.60 15.01 -4.90
CA ASP A 434 -38.51 16.00 -4.85
C ASP A 434 -38.12 16.31 -3.40
N THR A 435 -39.13 16.58 -2.57
CA THR A 435 -38.94 16.84 -1.14
C THR A 435 -38.34 15.61 -0.43
N GLY A 436 -38.84 14.40 -0.72
CA GLY A 436 -38.30 13.16 -0.16
C GLY A 436 -36.85 12.90 -0.55
N LEU A 437 -36.51 13.06 -1.83
CA LEU A 437 -35.14 12.93 -2.32
C LEU A 437 -34.20 13.97 -1.67
N ASN A 438 -34.62 15.23 -1.58
CA ASN A 438 -33.81 16.27 -0.92
C ASN A 438 -33.59 15.96 0.56
N GLY A 439 -34.61 15.48 1.27
CA GLY A 439 -34.49 15.04 2.67
C GLY A 439 -33.47 13.91 2.83
N ALA A 440 -33.52 12.92 1.95
CA ALA A 440 -32.56 11.81 1.94
C ALA A 440 -31.12 12.28 1.69
N LEU A 441 -30.93 13.17 0.70
CA LEU A 441 -29.62 13.74 0.40
C LEU A 441 -29.05 14.55 1.57
N ASN A 442 -29.88 15.39 2.21
CA ASN A 442 -29.47 16.17 3.38
C ASN A 442 -29.10 15.28 4.58
N GLY A 443 -29.86 14.20 4.82
CA GLY A 443 -29.52 13.22 5.85
C GLY A 443 -28.16 12.56 5.59
N MET A 444 -27.89 12.22 4.33
CA MET A 444 -26.63 11.61 3.92
C MET A 444 -25.45 12.59 4.01
N GLU A 445 -25.62 13.87 3.65
CA GLU A 445 -24.61 14.92 3.86
C GLU A 445 -24.22 15.04 5.34
N SER A 446 -25.22 15.03 6.23
CA SER A 446 -25.00 15.10 7.68
C SER A 446 -24.26 13.87 8.20
N GLN A 447 -24.62 12.67 7.74
CA GLN A 447 -23.98 11.42 8.17
C GLN A 447 -22.53 11.31 7.67
N MET A 448 -22.27 11.74 6.44
CA MET A 448 -20.94 11.66 5.82
C MET A 448 -20.05 12.88 6.11
N ASN A 449 -20.57 13.89 6.82
CA ASN A 449 -19.88 15.16 7.08
C ASN A 449 -19.28 15.77 5.80
N THR A 450 -20.05 15.78 4.70
CA THR A 450 -19.63 16.31 3.40
C THR A 450 -20.77 17.05 2.70
N ARG A 451 -20.43 17.82 1.67
CA ARG A 451 -21.38 18.57 0.84
C ARG A 451 -21.46 17.97 -0.56
N PHE A 452 -22.68 17.86 -1.03
CA PHE A 452 -23.01 17.41 -2.36
C PHE A 452 -23.00 18.56 -3.35
N THR A 453 -22.48 18.28 -4.53
CA THR A 453 -22.29 19.20 -5.63
C THR A 453 -22.77 18.56 -6.92
N ASN A 454 -23.04 19.36 -7.95
CA ASN A 454 -23.45 18.89 -9.28
C ASN A 454 -24.62 17.89 -9.29
N ILE A 455 -25.63 18.13 -8.43
CA ILE A 455 -26.80 17.26 -8.29
C ILE A 455 -27.68 17.35 -9.54
N LYS A 456 -27.70 16.29 -10.35
CA LYS A 456 -28.60 16.12 -11.50
C LYS A 456 -29.75 15.20 -11.11
N LYS A 457 -30.98 15.60 -11.41
CA LYS A 457 -32.19 14.84 -11.04
C LYS A 457 -33.00 14.46 -12.28
N GLU A 458 -33.48 13.23 -12.31
CA GLU A 458 -34.26 12.67 -13.41
C GLU A 458 -35.46 11.91 -12.86
N ASN A 459 -36.63 12.09 -13.46
CA ASN A 459 -37.80 11.29 -13.10
C ASN A 459 -37.68 9.91 -13.77
N ILE A 460 -37.90 8.86 -12.97
CA ILE A 460 -37.81 7.47 -13.43
C ILE A 460 -39.06 6.69 -13.06
N LYS A 461 -39.31 5.59 -13.78
CA LYS A 461 -40.39 4.65 -13.47
C LYS A 461 -39.89 3.23 -13.68
N ILE A 462 -39.88 2.43 -12.62
CA ILE A 462 -39.41 1.03 -12.63
C ILE A 462 -40.57 0.14 -12.17
N ASN A 463 -40.91 -0.88 -12.97
CA ASN A 463 -41.99 -1.83 -12.69
C ASN A 463 -43.33 -1.19 -12.26
N GLY A 464 -43.65 0.01 -12.77
CA GLY A 464 -44.89 0.72 -12.43
C GLY A 464 -44.77 1.76 -11.32
N VAL A 465 -43.73 1.67 -10.48
CA VAL A 465 -43.47 2.58 -9.35
C VAL A 465 -42.73 3.82 -9.84
N LYS A 466 -43.24 5.01 -9.50
CA LYS A 466 -42.60 6.30 -9.81
C LYS A 466 -41.46 6.56 -8.82
N GLY A 467 -40.38 7.13 -9.32
CA GLY A 467 -39.24 7.52 -8.50
C GLY A 467 -38.41 8.63 -9.12
N LYS A 468 -37.31 8.98 -8.47
CA LYS A 468 -36.31 9.91 -8.97
C LYS A 468 -34.93 9.28 -8.91
N LYS A 469 -34.15 9.50 -9.96
CA LYS A 469 -32.72 9.24 -9.98
C LYS A 469 -32.00 10.56 -9.70
N ALA A 470 -31.00 10.53 -8.84
CA ALA A 470 -30.08 11.62 -8.60
C ALA A 470 -28.65 11.16 -8.85
N SER A 471 -27.91 11.94 -9.63
CA SER A 471 -26.47 11.77 -9.81
C SER A 471 -25.77 12.95 -9.14
N ILE A 472 -24.88 12.66 -8.21
CA ILE A 472 -24.28 13.61 -7.29
C ILE A 472 -22.76 13.45 -7.30
N GLU A 473 -22.06 14.55 -7.13
CA GLU A 473 -20.61 14.58 -6.98
C GLU A 473 -20.27 15.12 -5.59
N TYR A 474 -19.30 14.52 -4.92
CA TYR A 474 -18.88 14.99 -3.60
C TYR A 474 -17.40 14.77 -3.39
N LYS A 475 -16.81 15.55 -2.48
CA LYS A 475 -15.40 15.44 -2.12
C LYS A 475 -15.26 14.92 -0.71
N ARG A 476 -14.29 14.04 -0.48
CA ARG A 476 -14.00 13.53 0.85
C ARG A 476 -12.51 13.33 1.04
N THR A 477 -12.03 13.57 2.25
CA THR A 477 -10.67 13.20 2.65
C THR A 477 -10.65 11.70 2.96
N ASN A 478 -9.82 10.97 2.23
CA ASN A 478 -9.58 9.56 2.50
C ASN A 478 -8.75 9.43 3.78
N GLU A 479 -9.28 8.78 4.82
CA GLU A 479 -8.63 8.70 6.14
C GLU A 479 -7.29 7.95 6.10
N SER A 480 -7.12 7.03 5.13
CA SER A 480 -5.89 6.24 4.98
C SER A 480 -4.77 7.00 4.27
N THR A 481 -5.11 7.85 3.29
CA THR A 481 -4.11 8.57 2.47
C THR A 481 -4.01 10.05 2.82
N GLN A 482 -4.95 10.57 3.62
CA GLN A 482 -5.14 11.99 3.92
C GLN A 482 -5.36 12.87 2.67
N LEU A 483 -5.62 12.25 1.52
CA LEU A 483 -5.88 12.96 0.26
C LEU A 483 -7.36 13.25 0.11
N LYS A 484 -7.67 14.45 -0.40
CA LYS A 484 -9.03 14.83 -0.77
C LYS A 484 -9.33 14.29 -2.16
N GLU A 485 -10.29 13.38 -2.25
CA GLU A 485 -10.66 12.68 -3.48
C GLU A 485 -12.10 12.98 -3.88
N ASP A 486 -12.35 12.91 -5.18
CA ASP A 486 -13.67 13.12 -5.79
C ASP A 486 -14.41 11.78 -5.91
N TYR A 487 -15.70 11.80 -5.60
CA TYR A 487 -16.59 10.64 -5.62
C TYR A 487 -17.85 10.96 -6.41
N LYS A 488 -18.41 9.93 -7.06
CA LYS A 488 -19.73 9.95 -7.70
C LYS A 488 -20.69 9.12 -6.86
N LEU A 489 -21.90 9.64 -6.66
CA LEU A 489 -23.00 8.94 -6.02
C LEU A 489 -24.19 8.92 -6.97
N THR A 490 -24.75 7.74 -7.23
CA THR A 490 -26.05 7.60 -7.91
C THR A 490 -27.06 7.08 -6.91
N MET A 491 -28.14 7.83 -6.70
CA MET A 491 -29.26 7.47 -5.82
C MET A 491 -30.53 7.28 -6.65
N LEU A 492 -31.23 6.17 -6.42
CA LEU A 492 -32.59 5.93 -6.85
C LEU A 492 -33.50 6.04 -5.63
N PHE A 493 -34.49 6.91 -5.72
CA PHE A 493 -35.47 7.16 -4.67
C PHE A 493 -36.86 6.81 -5.19
N PHE A 494 -37.54 5.88 -4.52
CA PHE A 494 -38.91 5.48 -4.84
C PHE A 494 -39.77 5.65 -3.59
N ALA A 495 -40.99 6.13 -3.78
CA ALA A 495 -41.97 6.21 -2.72
C ALA A 495 -43.37 5.90 -3.27
N ASP A 496 -44.16 5.21 -2.45
CA ASP A 496 -45.59 4.97 -2.67
C ASP A 496 -46.35 5.06 -1.33
N LYS A 497 -47.62 4.68 -1.33
CA LYS A 497 -48.47 4.72 -0.13
C LYS A 497 -47.96 3.82 1.00
N LYS A 498 -47.29 2.72 0.65
CA LYS A 498 -46.85 1.67 1.58
C LYS A 498 -45.47 1.98 2.16
N GLY A 499 -44.62 2.70 1.44
CA GLY A 499 -43.28 2.98 1.95
C GLY A 499 -42.33 3.70 0.99
N MET A 500 -41.09 3.85 1.45
CA MET A 500 -39.97 4.36 0.68
C MET A 500 -38.94 3.26 0.43
N ARG A 501 -38.31 3.30 -0.75
CA ARG A 501 -37.19 2.45 -1.14
C ARG A 501 -36.10 3.30 -1.74
N GLN A 502 -34.87 3.08 -1.30
CA GLN A 502 -33.70 3.80 -1.75
C GLN A 502 -32.62 2.82 -2.16
N VAL A 503 -32.01 3.05 -3.31
CA VAL A 503 -30.76 2.39 -3.71
C VAL A 503 -29.77 3.47 -3.96
N TYR A 504 -28.60 3.40 -3.37
CA TYR A 504 -27.53 4.31 -3.74
C TYR A 504 -26.19 3.60 -3.83
N VAL A 505 -25.46 3.97 -4.87
CA VAL A 505 -24.15 3.42 -5.19
C VAL A 505 -23.17 4.58 -5.25
N SER A 506 -22.17 4.56 -4.37
CA SER A 506 -21.07 5.51 -4.36
C SER A 506 -19.80 4.86 -4.88
N SER A 507 -19.02 5.60 -5.66
CA SER A 507 -17.73 5.15 -6.16
C SER A 507 -16.72 6.29 -6.29
N LEU A 508 -15.44 5.96 -6.16
CA LEU A 508 -14.33 6.86 -6.45
C LEU A 508 -14.40 7.31 -7.91
N TRP A 509 -14.27 8.63 -8.15
CA TRP A 509 -14.39 9.22 -9.49
C TRP A 509 -13.29 8.72 -10.45
N SER A 510 -12.08 8.50 -9.92
CA SER A 510 -10.92 8.08 -10.71
C SER A 510 -10.88 6.59 -11.03
N ASP A 511 -11.92 5.83 -10.67
CA ASP A 511 -11.99 4.40 -10.94
C ASP A 511 -12.67 4.15 -12.28
N ASP A 512 -11.88 3.73 -13.27
CA ASP A 512 -12.31 3.51 -14.66
C ASP A 512 -13.38 2.40 -14.79
N SER A 513 -13.32 1.38 -13.93
CA SER A 513 -14.26 0.25 -13.94
C SER A 513 -15.54 0.56 -13.17
N ALA A 514 -15.53 1.56 -12.28
CA ALA A 514 -16.64 1.85 -11.39
C ALA A 514 -17.94 2.20 -12.14
N GLU A 515 -17.87 2.96 -13.22
CA GLU A 515 -19.05 3.35 -13.98
C GLU A 515 -19.80 2.13 -14.55
N SER A 516 -19.08 1.12 -15.01
CA SER A 516 -19.67 -0.12 -15.54
C SER A 516 -20.37 -0.91 -14.45
N VAL A 517 -19.74 -1.04 -13.27
CA VAL A 517 -20.31 -1.72 -12.11
C VAL A 517 -21.54 -0.99 -11.60
N VAL A 518 -21.48 0.34 -11.43
CA VAL A 518 -22.61 1.19 -11.03
C VAL A 518 -23.77 1.01 -12.01
N ASN A 519 -23.51 1.11 -13.31
CA ASN A 519 -24.55 0.96 -14.33
C ASN A 519 -25.20 -0.41 -14.31
N ARG A 520 -24.44 -1.49 -14.06
CA ARG A 520 -24.99 -2.84 -13.94
C ARG A 520 -25.92 -2.95 -12.73
N ILE A 521 -25.48 -2.46 -11.57
CA ILE A 521 -26.29 -2.45 -10.34
C ILE A 521 -27.58 -1.65 -10.56
N ILE A 522 -27.47 -0.40 -11.03
CA ILE A 522 -28.62 0.50 -11.22
C ILE A 522 -29.64 -0.06 -12.22
N LYS A 523 -29.19 -0.72 -13.30
CA LYS A 523 -30.08 -1.35 -14.30
C LYS A 523 -30.76 -2.61 -13.79
N SER A 524 -30.15 -3.31 -12.83
CA SER A 524 -30.70 -4.54 -12.26
C SER A 524 -31.85 -4.31 -11.27
N VAL A 525 -32.02 -3.06 -10.80
CA VAL A 525 -33.03 -2.71 -9.80
C VAL A 525 -34.42 -3.01 -10.33
N SER A 526 -35.14 -3.86 -9.62
CA SER A 526 -36.52 -4.22 -9.90
C SER A 526 -37.37 -4.10 -8.64
N LEU A 527 -38.57 -3.55 -8.82
CA LEU A 527 -39.50 -3.26 -7.75
C LEU A 527 -40.75 -4.10 -7.90
N LYS A 528 -41.29 -4.55 -6.77
CA LYS A 528 -42.65 -5.07 -6.72
C LYS A 528 -43.59 -3.91 -6.32
N PRO A 529 -44.65 -3.64 -7.11
CA PRO A 529 -45.57 -2.54 -6.84
C PRO A 529 -46.43 -2.74 -5.59
#